data_AF-A0A5P0YSB0-F1
#
_entry.id   AF-A0A5P0YSB0-F1
#
_cell.length_a   1.000
_cell.length_b   1.000
_cell.length_c   1.000
_cell.angle_alpha   90.00
_cell.angle_beta   90.00
_cell.angle_gamma   90.00
#
_symmetry.space_group_name_H-M   'P 1'
#
loop_
_entity.id
_entity.type
_entity.pdbx_description
1 polymer ?
#
loop_
_entity_poly.entity_id
_entity_poly.type
_entity_poly.pdbx_seq_one_letter_code
_entity_poly.pdbx_strand_id
1 'polypeptide(L)'
;PTPGAGEAVLAGHRMLLDQGRLQEGDDALAATRHEAPARLSAATAEEIGATDGGLLAVSGPSGTVRLPLRVTAMPDRVVWLPLNSTGDGVTADTGARPGELVRIAPAEPEDGRPGDVTDAPEVHA
;
A
#
# COMPACT_ATOMS: atom_id res chain seq x y z
N PRO A 1 -7.98 -12.99 -16.28
CA PRO A 1 -9.16 -12.17 -15.91
C PRO A 1 -9.15 -10.89 -16.77
N THR A 2 -10.32 -10.33 -17.09
CA THR A 2 -10.40 -9.06 -17.84
C THR A 2 -10.97 -7.99 -16.90
N PRO A 3 -10.16 -7.05 -16.38
CA PRO A 3 -10.64 -6.05 -15.43
C PRO A 3 -11.61 -5.07 -16.08
N GLY A 4 -12.69 -4.74 -15.34
CA GLY A 4 -13.61 -3.65 -15.67
C GLY A 4 -13.03 -2.26 -15.37
N ALA A 5 -13.86 -1.23 -15.50
CA ALA A 5 -13.50 0.12 -15.10
C ALA A 5 -13.32 0.20 -13.57
N GLY A 6 -12.25 0.83 -13.11
CA GLY A 6 -11.93 0.88 -11.67
C GLY A 6 -11.50 -0.46 -11.06
N GLU A 7 -11.24 -1.48 -11.88
CA GLU A 7 -10.66 -2.74 -11.45
C GLU A 7 -9.25 -2.92 -12.05
N ALA A 8 -8.40 -3.61 -11.32
CA ALA A 8 -7.08 -3.99 -11.79
C ALA A 8 -6.74 -5.43 -11.35
N VAL A 9 -5.88 -6.09 -12.12
CA VAL A 9 -5.25 -7.33 -11.67
C VAL A 9 -4.20 -6.98 -10.61
N LEU A 10 -4.29 -7.61 -9.45
CA LEU A 10 -3.27 -7.50 -8.42
C LEU A 10 -2.00 -8.22 -8.88
N ALA A 11 -0.89 -7.50 -8.88
CA ALA A 11 0.43 -8.06 -8.91
C ALA A 11 1.24 -7.47 -7.75
N GLY A 12 2.36 -8.10 -7.40
CA GLY A 12 3.14 -7.60 -6.29
C GLY A 12 4.47 -8.32 -6.13
N HIS A 13 5.31 -7.70 -5.33
CA HIS A 13 6.62 -8.20 -4.97
C HIS A 13 6.83 -8.04 -3.47
N ARG A 14 7.78 -8.79 -2.93
CA ARG A 14 8.29 -8.54 -1.57
C ARG A 14 9.50 -7.64 -1.66
N MET A 15 9.55 -6.65 -0.79
CA MET A 15 10.70 -5.77 -0.68
C MET A 15 11.82 -6.47 0.09
N LEU A 16 13.07 -6.06 -0.14
CA LEU A 16 14.22 -6.63 0.58
C LEU A 16 14.06 -6.44 2.09
N LEU A 17 13.70 -5.24 2.51
CA LEU A 17 13.31 -4.92 3.88
C LEU A 17 11.79 -4.72 3.91
N ASP A 18 11.11 -5.54 4.71
CA ASP A 18 9.65 -5.60 4.84
C ASP A 18 9.27 -6.10 6.25
N GLN A 19 8.02 -6.49 6.48
CA GLN A 19 7.58 -7.05 7.77
C GLN A 19 7.92 -8.54 7.93
N GLY A 20 9.12 -8.94 7.50
CA GLY A 20 9.61 -10.31 7.64
C GLY A 20 9.96 -10.63 9.08
N ARG A 21 9.58 -11.81 9.58
CA ARG A 21 9.82 -12.23 10.98
C ARG A 21 11.28 -12.20 11.42
N LEU A 22 12.23 -12.39 10.49
CA LEU A 22 13.66 -12.32 10.79
C LEU A 22 14.20 -10.87 10.86
N GLN A 23 13.38 -9.89 10.53
CA GLN A 23 13.69 -8.45 10.64
C GLN A 23 13.01 -7.81 11.86
N GLU A 24 12.20 -8.57 12.60
CA GLU A 24 11.42 -8.08 13.73
C GLU A 24 12.33 -7.79 14.94
N GLY A 25 12.11 -6.64 15.58
CA GLY A 25 12.85 -6.21 16.78
C GLY A 25 14.14 -5.43 16.50
N ASP A 26 14.50 -5.19 15.23
CA ASP A 26 15.63 -4.32 14.87
C ASP A 26 15.14 -2.97 14.35
N ASP A 27 15.04 -2.00 15.25
CA ASP A 27 14.56 -0.64 14.95
C ASP A 27 15.48 0.12 13.99
N ALA A 28 16.80 -0.13 14.07
CA ALA A 28 17.78 0.50 13.18
C ALA A 28 17.60 0.01 11.74
N LEU A 29 17.37 -1.30 11.56
CA LEU A 29 17.07 -1.87 10.26
C LEU A 29 15.72 -1.35 9.74
N ALA A 30 14.69 -1.32 10.59
CA ALA A 30 13.36 -0.84 10.22
C ALA A 30 13.40 0.61 9.70
N ALA A 31 14.20 1.48 10.32
CA ALA A 31 14.39 2.87 9.90
C ALA A 31 15.02 3.05 8.50
N THR A 32 15.64 2.00 7.94
CA THR A 32 16.24 2.03 6.59
C THR A 32 15.33 1.50 5.49
N ARG A 33 14.09 1.09 5.83
CA ARG A 33 13.13 0.60 4.83
C ARG A 33 12.81 1.68 3.80
N HIS A 34 12.76 1.26 2.54
CA HIS A 34 12.29 2.12 1.47
C HIS A 34 10.78 2.36 1.59
N GLU A 35 10.31 3.51 1.09
CA GLU A 35 8.88 3.76 0.90
C GLU A 35 8.27 2.60 0.10
N ALA A 36 7.07 2.18 0.50
CA ALA A 36 6.35 1.05 -0.07
C ALA A 36 5.12 1.53 -0.88
N PRO A 37 5.30 2.13 -2.08
CA PRO A 37 4.20 2.68 -2.84
C PRO A 37 3.43 1.60 -3.61
N ALA A 38 2.13 1.85 -3.83
CA ALA A 38 1.39 1.22 -4.90
C ALA A 38 1.78 1.82 -6.26
N ARG A 39 1.75 1.02 -7.32
CA ARG A 39 2.04 1.51 -8.68
C ARG A 39 0.92 1.19 -9.64
N LEU A 40 0.63 2.17 -10.51
CA LEU A 40 -0.29 2.07 -11.64
C LEU A 40 0.36 2.65 -12.90
N SER A 41 -0.14 2.24 -14.07
CA SER A 41 0.16 2.94 -15.32
C SER A 41 -0.51 4.33 -15.35
N ALA A 42 0.00 5.23 -16.19
CA ALA A 42 -0.59 6.56 -16.36
C ALA A 42 -2.06 6.48 -16.80
N ALA A 43 -2.36 5.65 -17.81
CA ALA A 43 -3.73 5.50 -18.31
C ALA A 43 -4.70 4.95 -17.25
N THR A 44 -4.25 4.00 -16.42
CA THR A 44 -5.08 3.45 -15.34
C THR A 44 -5.32 4.49 -14.24
N ALA A 45 -4.30 5.27 -13.89
CA ALA A 45 -4.44 6.33 -12.90
C ALA A 45 -5.40 7.44 -13.38
N GLU A 46 -5.28 7.86 -14.64
CA GLU A 46 -6.19 8.82 -15.28
C GLU A 46 -7.64 8.31 -15.33
N GLU A 47 -7.86 7.05 -15.67
CA GLU A 47 -9.19 6.43 -15.73
C GLU A 47 -9.96 6.57 -14.40
N ILE A 48 -9.26 6.41 -13.27
CA ILE A 48 -9.85 6.49 -11.93
C ILE A 48 -9.70 7.87 -11.27
N GLY A 49 -9.09 8.84 -11.95
CA GLY A 49 -8.82 10.17 -11.40
C GLY A 49 -7.79 10.19 -10.27
N ALA A 50 -6.87 9.22 -10.23
CA ALA A 50 -5.77 9.19 -9.26
C ALA A 50 -4.55 9.96 -9.78
N THR A 51 -3.83 10.59 -8.86
CA THR A 51 -2.67 11.43 -9.15
C THR A 51 -1.38 10.81 -8.65
N ASP A 52 -0.28 11.01 -9.37
CA ASP A 52 1.04 10.62 -8.88
C ASP A 52 1.36 11.34 -7.57
N GLY A 53 1.86 10.61 -6.58
CA GLY A 53 2.07 11.13 -5.23
C GLY A 53 0.82 11.16 -4.33
N GLY A 54 -0.38 10.95 -4.88
CA GLY A 54 -1.61 10.82 -4.10
C GLY A 54 -1.69 9.50 -3.33
N LEU A 55 -2.82 9.26 -2.66
CA LEU A 55 -3.11 7.96 -2.03
C LEU A 55 -4.01 7.13 -2.95
N LEU A 56 -3.68 5.84 -3.05
CA LEU A 56 -4.50 4.85 -3.74
C LEU A 56 -5.14 3.91 -2.70
N ALA A 57 -6.46 3.78 -2.76
CA ALA A 57 -7.18 2.70 -2.08
C ALA A 57 -7.24 1.47 -3.00
N VAL A 58 -6.84 0.32 -2.46
CA VAL A 58 -6.95 -0.98 -3.13
C VAL A 58 -7.80 -1.91 -2.28
N SER A 59 -8.97 -2.28 -2.80
CA SER A 59 -9.97 -3.08 -2.08
C SER A 59 -10.06 -4.49 -2.65
N GLY A 60 -9.94 -5.48 -1.77
CA GLY A 60 -10.23 -6.87 -2.04
C GLY A 60 -11.49 -7.36 -1.28
N PRO A 61 -11.75 -8.68 -1.27
CA PRO A 61 -12.92 -9.25 -0.60
C PRO A 61 -12.99 -9.00 0.92
N SER A 62 -11.86 -8.92 1.60
CA SER A 62 -11.78 -8.84 3.07
C SER A 62 -11.57 -7.41 3.59
N GLY A 63 -11.13 -6.49 2.74
CA GLY A 63 -10.76 -5.15 3.21
C GLY A 63 -10.08 -4.30 2.16
N THR A 64 -9.55 -3.16 2.62
CA THR A 64 -8.92 -2.13 1.79
C THR A 64 -7.61 -1.69 2.40
N VAL A 65 -6.57 -1.62 1.57
CA VAL A 65 -5.29 -1.00 1.92
C VAL A 65 -5.15 0.35 1.23
N ARG A 66 -4.45 1.28 1.86
CA ARG A 66 -4.17 2.61 1.33
C ARG A 66 -2.66 2.78 1.25
N LEU A 67 -2.14 3.07 0.07
CA LEU A 67 -0.71 3.26 -0.13
C LEU A 67 -0.44 4.52 -0.98
N PRO A 68 0.71 5.18 -0.79
CA PRO A 68 1.15 6.23 -1.70
C PRO A 68 1.21 5.70 -3.13
N LEU A 69 0.70 6.47 -4.08
CA LEU A 69 0.72 6.11 -5.49
C LEU A 69 2.00 6.61 -6.16
N ARG A 70 2.60 5.76 -6.98
CA ARG A 70 3.61 6.12 -7.96
C ARG A 70 3.17 5.68 -9.36
N VAL A 71 2.95 6.63 -10.26
CA VAL A 71 2.68 6.34 -11.67
C VAL A 71 3.96 5.85 -12.32
N THR A 72 3.91 4.69 -12.98
CA THR A 72 5.08 4.00 -13.51
C THR A 72 4.78 3.44 -14.91
N ALA A 73 5.78 3.31 -15.78
CA ALA A 73 5.63 2.58 -17.03
C ALA A 73 5.43 1.08 -16.76
N MET A 74 4.20 0.60 -16.91
CA MET A 74 3.77 -0.77 -16.66
C MET A 74 2.47 -1.06 -17.44
N PRO A 75 2.05 -2.33 -17.58
CA PRO A 75 0.78 -2.65 -18.25
C PRO A 75 -0.43 -1.97 -17.60
N ASP A 76 -1.40 -1.60 -18.41
CA ASP A 76 -2.66 -1.01 -17.95
C ASP A 76 -3.52 -2.01 -17.18
N ARG A 77 -4.37 -1.49 -16.28
CA ARG A 77 -5.27 -2.25 -15.40
C ARG A 77 -4.55 -3.36 -14.61
N VAL A 78 -3.32 -3.07 -14.22
CA VAL A 78 -2.54 -3.85 -13.26
C VAL A 78 -2.13 -2.92 -12.12
N VAL A 79 -2.27 -3.38 -10.88
CA VAL A 79 -1.77 -2.68 -9.70
C VAL A 79 -0.63 -3.47 -9.08
N TRP A 80 0.51 -2.82 -8.86
CA TRP A 80 1.66 -3.44 -8.19
C TRP A 80 1.72 -2.99 -6.74
N LEU A 81 1.64 -3.96 -5.82
CA LEU A 81 1.71 -3.71 -4.38
C LEU A 81 2.95 -4.36 -3.74
N PRO A 82 3.56 -3.70 -2.73
CA PRO A 82 4.57 -4.31 -1.86
C PRO A 82 3.87 -5.23 -0.85
N LEU A 83 3.92 -6.54 -1.09
CA LEU A 83 2.96 -7.51 -0.54
C LEU A 83 3.00 -7.68 1.00
N ASN A 84 4.10 -7.29 1.66
CA ASN A 84 4.31 -7.48 3.10
C ASN A 84 4.92 -6.25 3.77
N SER A 85 4.60 -5.05 3.27
CA SER A 85 5.23 -3.80 3.73
C SER A 85 4.26 -2.84 4.43
N THR A 86 2.96 -3.18 4.49
CA THR A 86 1.91 -2.37 5.12
C THR A 86 0.95 -3.29 5.88
N GLY A 87 0.43 -2.83 7.03
CA GLY A 87 -0.51 -3.60 7.84
C GLY A 87 0.02 -5.00 8.18
N ASP A 88 -0.84 -6.00 8.08
CA ASP A 88 -0.49 -7.43 8.22
C ASP A 88 -0.07 -8.06 6.88
N GLY A 89 0.03 -7.25 5.82
CA GLY A 89 0.35 -7.64 4.47
C GLY A 89 -0.87 -7.69 3.56
N VAL A 90 -0.66 -7.44 2.27
CA VAL A 90 -1.73 -7.22 1.28
C VAL A 90 -2.76 -8.35 1.27
N THR A 91 -2.32 -9.62 1.33
CA THR A 91 -3.26 -10.75 1.31
C THR A 91 -4.07 -10.86 2.59
N ALA A 92 -3.50 -10.56 3.74
CA ALA A 92 -4.25 -10.56 5.01
C ALA A 92 -5.27 -9.41 5.01
N ASP A 93 -4.82 -8.20 4.64
CA ASP A 93 -5.61 -6.98 4.74
C ASP A 93 -6.74 -6.89 3.70
N THR A 94 -6.49 -7.39 2.49
CA THR A 94 -7.47 -7.29 1.37
C THR A 94 -8.19 -8.60 1.10
N GLY A 95 -7.62 -9.74 1.51
CA GLY A 95 -8.09 -11.07 1.12
C GLY A 95 -7.72 -11.46 -0.32
N ALA A 96 -7.06 -10.57 -1.09
CA ALA A 96 -6.70 -10.81 -2.48
C ALA A 96 -5.28 -11.38 -2.65
N ARG A 97 -5.07 -12.16 -3.70
CA ARG A 97 -3.77 -12.73 -4.09
C ARG A 97 -3.33 -12.22 -5.46
N PRO A 98 -2.01 -12.23 -5.76
CA PRO A 98 -1.54 -11.92 -7.10
C PRO A 98 -2.26 -12.75 -8.17
N GLY A 99 -2.73 -12.08 -9.23
CA GLY A 99 -3.54 -12.66 -10.30
C GLY A 99 -5.04 -12.46 -10.14
N GLU A 100 -5.52 -12.05 -8.96
CA GLU A 100 -6.93 -11.76 -8.70
C GLU A 100 -7.29 -10.32 -9.01
N LEU A 101 -8.59 -10.04 -9.17
CA LEU A 101 -9.09 -8.69 -9.38
C LEU A 101 -9.27 -7.96 -8.06
N VAL A 102 -8.89 -6.69 -8.05
CA VAL A 102 -9.10 -5.75 -6.95
C VAL A 102 -9.73 -4.47 -7.50
N ARG A 103 -10.49 -3.78 -6.65
CA ARG A 103 -10.99 -2.43 -6.97
C ARG A 103 -9.95 -1.39 -6.60
N ILE A 104 -9.80 -0.38 -7.43
CA ILE A 104 -8.86 0.72 -7.24
C ILE A 104 -9.61 2.06 -7.30
N ALA A 105 -9.28 2.95 -6.37
CA ALA A 105 -9.86 4.29 -6.32
C ALA A 105 -8.87 5.28 -5.70
N PRO A 106 -8.91 6.56 -6.08
CA PRO A 106 -8.22 7.60 -5.35
C PRO A 106 -8.72 7.63 -3.89
N ALA A 107 -7.80 7.84 -2.97
CA ALA A 107 -8.07 7.97 -1.56
C ALA A 107 -7.71 9.39 -1.10
N GLU A 108 -8.53 9.97 -0.25
CA GLU A 108 -8.13 11.19 0.47
C GLU A 108 -7.07 10.85 1.52
N PRO A 109 -6.10 11.73 1.80
CA PRO A 109 -5.34 11.62 3.03
C PRO A 109 -6.32 11.60 4.20
N GLU A 110 -6.22 10.62 5.09
CA GLU A 110 -6.88 10.79 6.38
C GLU A 110 -6.19 11.99 7.05
N ASP A 111 -6.91 13.11 7.14
CA ASP A 111 -6.46 14.27 7.89
C ASP A 111 -6.00 13.80 9.28
N GLY A 112 -4.72 14.03 9.57
CA GLY A 112 -3.99 13.37 10.63
C GLY A 112 -4.78 13.25 11.92
N ARG A 113 -5.25 12.04 12.23
CA ARG A 113 -5.56 11.71 13.62
C ARG A 113 -4.21 11.62 14.33
N PRO A 114 -3.95 12.44 15.37
CA PRO A 114 -2.69 12.35 16.09
C PRO A 114 -2.60 10.92 16.63
N GLY A 115 -1.60 10.16 16.15
CA GLY A 115 -1.18 8.93 16.79
C GLY A 115 -0.88 9.27 18.24
N ASP A 116 -1.40 8.44 19.13
CA ASP A 116 -1.15 8.46 20.56
C ASP A 116 0.36 8.67 20.83
N VAL A 117 0.73 9.92 21.11
CA VAL A 117 2.00 10.24 21.75
C VAL A 117 1.79 9.82 23.19
N THR A 118 2.16 8.58 23.49
CA THR A 118 2.39 8.14 24.85
C THR A 118 3.40 9.11 25.46
N ASP A 119 2.90 9.97 26.34
CA ASP A 119 3.67 10.84 27.21
C ASP A 119 4.69 9.98 27.98
N ALA A 120 5.97 10.17 27.68
CA ALA A 120 7.04 9.59 28.48
C ALA A 120 7.10 10.37 29.80
N PRO A 121 7.12 9.71 30.97
CA PRO A 121 7.06 10.44 32.23
C PRO A 121 8.33 11.28 32.40
N GLU A 122 8.16 12.58 32.59
CA GLU A 122 9.23 13.48 33.02
C GLU A 122 9.81 12.97 34.34
N VAL A 123 11.11 12.69 34.32
CA VAL A 123 11.92 12.41 35.49
C VAL A 123 12.13 13.71 36.28
N HIS A 124 11.45 13.85 37.41
CA HIS A 124 11.79 14.89 38.39
C HIS A 124 12.94 14.43 39.27
N ALA A 125 14.00 15.25 39.28
CA ALA A 125 15.12 15.22 40.23
C ALA A 125 14.72 15.70 41.63
#